data_AF-A0A1H4QNQ6-F1
#
_entry.id   AF-A0A1H4QNQ6-F1
#
_cell.length_a   1.000
_cell.length_b   1.000
_cell.length_c   1.000
_cell.angle_alpha   90.00
_cell.angle_beta   90.00
_cell.angle_gamma   90.00
#
_symmetry.space_group_name_H-M   'P 1'
#
loop_
_entity.id
_entity.type
_entity.pdbx_description
1 polymer ?
#
loop_
_entity_poly.entity_id
_entity_poly.type
_entity_poly.pdbx_seq_one_letter_code
_entity_poly.pdbx_strand_id
1 'polypeptide(L)'
;MTRLVSAYRTTDTKEITQDAADVTEARAQIESQVPDGFEIIQLDIGKTETGSRVTGIIRATTSTPIEATGANYAEAREALRAQVPEGNVGLGILIAEE
;
A
#
# COMPACT_ATOMS: atom_id res chain seq x y z
N MET A 1 23.65 21.91 -2.87
CA MET A 1 23.76 20.43 -2.91
C MET A 1 22.40 19.95 -2.48
N THR A 2 21.70 19.20 -3.33
CA THR A 2 20.26 18.96 -3.13
C THR A 2 20.03 17.66 -2.39
N ARG A 3 19.31 17.72 -1.26
CA ARG A 3 18.87 16.56 -0.48
C ARG A 3 17.38 16.33 -0.68
N LEU A 4 17.03 15.11 -1.06
CA LEU A 4 15.65 14.67 -1.26
C LEU A 4 15.29 13.59 -0.25
N VAL A 5 14.05 13.66 0.24
CA VAL A 5 13.46 12.68 1.14
C VAL A 5 12.18 12.16 0.51
N SER A 6 12.00 10.85 0.57
CA SER A 6 10.77 10.19 0.11
C SER A 6 10.42 9.09 1.10
N ALA A 7 9.17 8.65 1.08
CA ALA A 7 8.79 7.39 1.71
C ALA A 7 8.42 6.40 0.61
N TYR A 8 8.76 5.13 0.78
CA TYR A 8 8.26 4.06 -0.08
C TYR A 8 7.38 3.10 0.70
N ARG A 9 6.52 2.38 -0.01
CA ARG A 9 5.77 1.23 0.52
C ARG A 9 5.82 0.07 -0.47
N THR A 10 5.54 -1.14 0.01
CA THR A 10 5.34 -2.29 -0.89
C THR A 10 4.07 -2.12 -1.73
N THR A 11 4.10 -2.65 -2.95
CA THR A 11 2.92 -2.82 -3.82
C THR A 11 2.24 -4.18 -3.61
N ASP A 12 2.79 -5.03 -2.76
CA ASP A 12 2.21 -6.34 -2.46
C ASP A 12 0.82 -6.21 -1.87
N THR A 13 -0.10 -6.99 -2.44
CA THR A 13 -1.46 -7.13 -1.96
C THR A 13 -1.70 -8.54 -1.45
N LYS A 14 -2.67 -8.68 -0.55
CA LYS A 14 -3.18 -9.96 -0.07
C LYS A 14 -4.70 -9.97 -0.20
N GLU A 15 -5.27 -11.15 -0.32
CA GLU A 15 -6.71 -11.33 -0.42
C GLU A 15 -7.24 -11.98 0.87
N ILE A 16 -8.41 -11.51 1.32
CA ILE A 16 -9.18 -12.11 2.41
C ILE A 16 -10.59 -12.31 1.88
N THR A 17 -11.07 -13.56 1.86
CA THR A 17 -12.41 -13.90 1.41
C THR A 17 -13.27 -14.36 2.57
N GLN A 18 -14.51 -13.87 2.63
CA GLN A 18 -15.52 -14.31 3.59
C GLN A 18 -16.85 -14.57 2.90
N ASP A 19 -17.54 -15.58 3.41
CA ASP A 19 -18.87 -15.98 2.97
C ASP A 19 -19.85 -15.77 4.13
N ALA A 20 -20.95 -15.07 3.89
CA ALA A 20 -21.99 -14.83 4.90
C ALA A 20 -23.39 -14.81 4.28
N ALA A 21 -24.43 -14.70 5.12
CA ALA A 21 -25.81 -14.68 4.65
C ALA A 21 -26.11 -13.46 3.77
N ASP A 22 -25.48 -12.33 4.08
CA ASP A 22 -25.54 -11.10 3.30
C ASP A 22 -24.18 -10.39 3.20
N VAL A 23 -24.11 -9.41 2.30
CA VAL A 23 -22.90 -8.63 2.02
C VAL A 23 -22.43 -7.82 3.24
N THR A 24 -23.36 -7.31 4.04
CA THR A 24 -23.04 -6.46 5.19
C THR A 24 -22.34 -7.29 6.27
N GLU A 25 -22.83 -8.50 6.52
CA GLU A 25 -22.21 -9.45 7.44
C GLU A 25 -20.81 -9.88 6.95
N ALA A 26 -20.68 -10.30 5.68
CA ALA A 26 -19.40 -10.71 5.11
C ALA A 26 -18.37 -9.57 5.16
N ARG A 27 -18.80 -8.33 4.91
CA ARG A 27 -17.94 -7.14 5.00
C ARG A 27 -17.47 -6.89 6.43
N ALA A 28 -18.37 -6.95 7.41
CA ALA A 28 -17.99 -6.75 8.82
C ALA A 28 -16.96 -7.80 9.29
N GLN A 29 -17.09 -9.04 8.81
CA GLN A 29 -16.12 -10.10 9.08
C GLN A 29 -14.76 -9.82 8.43
N ILE A 30 -14.72 -9.32 7.19
CA ILE A 30 -13.47 -8.92 6.53
C ILE A 30 -12.81 -7.78 7.28
N GLU A 31 -13.56 -6.72 7.61
CA GLU A 31 -13.03 -5.56 8.34
C GLU A 31 -12.43 -5.95 9.70
N SER A 32 -13.02 -6.95 10.37
CA SER A 32 -12.50 -7.49 11.64
C SER A 32 -11.27 -8.40 11.48
N GLN A 33 -11.01 -8.91 10.28
CA GLN A 33 -9.88 -9.81 9.99
C GLN A 33 -8.71 -9.10 9.31
N VAL A 34 -8.82 -7.81 8.99
CA VAL A 34 -7.70 -7.02 8.47
C VAL A 34 -6.61 -6.98 9.54
N PRO A 35 -5.39 -7.47 9.24
CA PRO A 35 -4.30 -7.39 10.21
C PRO A 35 -3.89 -5.95 10.48
N ASP A 36 -3.37 -5.68 11.68
CA ASP A 36 -2.78 -4.39 12.00
C ASP A 36 -1.70 -4.01 10.99
N GLY A 37 -1.68 -2.72 10.59
CA GLY A 37 -0.76 -2.23 9.58
C GLY A 37 -1.13 -2.60 8.14
N PHE A 38 -2.36 -3.09 7.91
CA PHE A 38 -2.95 -3.25 6.59
C PHE A 38 -4.19 -2.37 6.41
N GLU A 39 -4.49 -2.02 5.18
CA GLU A 39 -5.71 -1.32 4.78
C GLU A 39 -6.40 -2.09 3.64
N ILE A 40 -7.74 -2.05 3.63
CA ILE A 40 -8.53 -2.55 2.50
C ILE A 40 -8.49 -1.51 1.39
N ILE A 41 -8.06 -1.92 0.20
CA ILE A 41 -8.01 -1.04 -0.98
C ILE A 41 -9.12 -1.33 -1.98
N GLN A 42 -9.68 -2.53 -1.94
CA GLN A 42 -10.78 -2.95 -2.81
C GLN A 42 -11.61 -4.03 -2.12
N LEU A 43 -12.91 -4.03 -2.39
CA LEU A 43 -13.85 -5.07 -1.99
C LEU A 43 -14.58 -5.56 -3.23
N ASP A 44 -14.48 -6.86 -3.51
CA ASP A 44 -15.20 -7.54 -4.56
C ASP A 44 -16.35 -8.34 -3.95
N ILE A 45 -17.56 -8.16 -4.48
CA ILE A 45 -18.77 -8.79 -3.95
C ILE A 45 -19.32 -9.77 -4.99
N GLY A 46 -19.46 -11.02 -4.58
CA GLY A 46 -20.08 -12.10 -5.34
C GLY A 46 -21.32 -12.65 -4.63
N LYS A 47 -22.16 -13.37 -5.38
CA LYS A 47 -23.26 -14.16 -4.82
C LYS A 47 -22.85 -15.63 -4.73
N THR A 48 -23.32 -16.31 -3.70
CA THR A 48 -23.18 -17.77 -3.54
C THR A 48 -24.57 -18.41 -3.52
N GLU A 49 -24.64 -19.74 -3.51
CA GLU A 49 -25.92 -20.45 -3.43
C GLU A 49 -26.69 -20.16 -2.13
N THR A 50 -25.96 -19.84 -1.05
CA THR A 50 -26.51 -19.68 0.30
C THR A 50 -26.43 -18.25 0.85
N GLY A 51 -25.87 -17.30 0.09
CA GLY A 51 -25.70 -15.93 0.55
C GLY A 51 -24.78 -15.10 -0.34
N SER A 52 -23.85 -14.37 0.28
CA SER A 52 -22.91 -13.47 -0.38
C SER A 52 -21.47 -13.83 -0.04
N ARG A 53 -20.59 -13.69 -1.03
CA ARG A 53 -19.13 -13.77 -0.88
C ARG A 53 -18.56 -12.39 -1.00
N VAL A 54 -17.68 -11.99 -0.10
CA VAL A 54 -16.90 -10.77 -0.24
C VAL A 54 -15.42 -11.15 -0.22
N THR A 55 -14.65 -10.58 -1.14
CA THR A 55 -13.19 -10.68 -1.16
C THR A 55 -12.61 -9.29 -0.99
N GLY A 56 -11.86 -9.08 0.08
CA GLY A 56 -11.11 -7.86 0.34
C GLY A 56 -9.68 -7.99 -0.13
N ILE A 57 -9.25 -7.07 -0.98
CA ILE A 57 -7.85 -6.88 -1.32
C ILE A 57 -7.28 -5.89 -0.32
N ILE A 58 -6.29 -6.34 0.44
CA ILE A 58 -5.58 -5.55 1.45
C ILE A 58 -4.14 -5.29 1.03
N ARG A 59 -3.58 -4.17 1.48
CA ARG A 59 -2.15 -3.85 1.33
C ARG A 59 -1.57 -3.37 2.66
N ALA A 60 -0.26 -3.46 2.80
CA ALA A 60 0.42 -2.88 3.95
C ALA A 60 0.39 -1.33 3.90
N THR A 61 0.13 -0.70 5.04
CA THR A 61 0.18 0.76 5.22
C THR A 61 1.56 1.25 5.66
N THR A 62 2.45 0.32 6.02
CA THR A 62 3.81 0.64 6.46
C THR A 62 4.56 1.32 5.34
N SER A 63 5.15 2.48 5.65
CA SER A 63 6.04 3.19 4.75
C SER A 63 7.40 3.37 5.41
N THR A 64 8.45 3.32 4.60
CA THR A 64 9.83 3.47 5.07
C THR A 64 10.44 4.71 4.43
N PRO A 65 11.03 5.63 5.22
CA PRO A 65 11.69 6.80 4.69
C PRO A 65 12.99 6.41 3.98
N ILE A 66 13.33 7.18 2.95
CA ILE A 66 14.57 7.05 2.21
C ILE A 66 15.07 8.44 1.84
N GLU A 67 16.39 8.60 1.90
CA GLU A 67 17.04 9.88 1.67
C GLU A 67 18.14 9.72 0.63
N ALA A 68 18.24 10.70 -0.26
CA ALA A 68 19.29 10.74 -1.25
C ALA A 68 19.78 12.16 -1.42
N THR A 69 21.07 12.29 -1.73
CA THR A 69 21.69 13.59 -1.97
C THR A 69 22.42 13.55 -3.30
N GLY A 70 22.39 14.66 -4.03
CA GLY A 70 23.07 14.83 -5.31
C GLY A 70 23.57 16.26 -5.50
N ALA A 71 24.38 16.48 -6.53
CA ALA A 71 24.89 17.82 -6.82
C ALA A 71 23.77 18.81 -7.21
N ASN A 72 22.68 18.28 -7.78
CA ASN A 72 21.47 19.00 -8.17
C ASN A 72 20.23 18.09 -7.97
N TYR A 73 19.04 18.64 -8.17
CA TYR A 73 17.78 17.90 -8.04
C TYR A 73 17.71 16.64 -8.92
N ALA A 74 18.19 16.70 -10.16
CA ALA A 74 18.11 15.57 -11.09
C ALA A 74 18.95 14.39 -10.60
N GLU A 75 20.20 14.65 -10.18
CA GLU A 75 21.08 13.63 -9.60
C GLU A 75 20.53 13.08 -8.28
N ALA A 76 20.03 13.95 -7.40
CA ALA A 76 19.44 13.52 -6.13
C ALA A 76 18.20 12.64 -6.36
N ARG A 77 17.40 12.93 -7.39
CA ARG A 77 16.21 12.16 -7.75
C ARG A 77 16.55 10.79 -8.32
N GLU A 78 17.56 10.70 -9.19
CA GLU A 78 18.02 9.41 -9.72
C GLU A 78 18.62 8.55 -8.60
N ALA A 79 19.42 9.16 -7.71
CA ALA A 79 19.93 8.48 -6.52
C ALA A 79 18.81 7.99 -5.59
N LEU A 80 17.75 8.79 -5.41
CA LEU A 80 16.58 8.40 -4.62
C LEU A 80 15.85 7.21 -5.25
N ARG A 81 15.65 7.25 -6.57
CA ARG A 81 14.98 6.18 -7.31
C ARG A 81 15.75 4.87 -7.28
N ALA A 82 17.09 4.93 -7.39
CA ALA A 82 17.95 3.76 -7.35
C ALA A 82 17.91 3.03 -5.99
N GLN A 83 17.54 3.72 -4.92
CA GLN A 83 17.42 3.13 -3.59
C GLN A 83 16.03 2.54 -3.29
N VAL A 84 15.01 2.78 -4.13
CA VAL A 84 13.68 2.18 -3.95
C VAL A 84 13.75 0.70 -4.30
N PRO A 85 13.40 -0.22 -3.38
CA PRO A 85 13.42 -1.65 -3.67
C PRO A 85 12.45 -2.04 -4.79
N GLU A 86 12.76 -3.11 -5.53
CA GLU A 86 11.83 -3.70 -6.48
C GLU A 86 10.55 -4.16 -5.75
N GLY A 87 9.39 -4.00 -6.39
CA GLY A 87 8.09 -4.26 -5.75
C GLY A 87 7.62 -3.17 -4.79
N ASN A 88 8.35 -2.05 -4.69
CA ASN A 88 7.95 -0.89 -3.88
C ASN A 88 7.67 0.33 -4.75
N VAL A 89 6.83 1.22 -4.23
CA VAL A 89 6.46 2.48 -4.85
C VAL A 89 6.74 3.65 -3.91
N GLY A 90 7.31 4.72 -4.45
CA GLY A 90 7.50 5.99 -3.73
C GLY A 90 6.17 6.73 -3.56
N LEU A 91 5.96 7.31 -2.38
CA LEU A 91 4.74 8.00 -1.98
C LEU A 91 4.78 9.52 -2.21
N GLY A 92 5.96 10.07 -2.49
CA GLY A 92 6.16 11.49 -2.77
C GLY A 92 7.60 11.90 -2.53
N ILE A 93 8.04 13.00 -3.14
CA ILE A 93 9.39 13.55 -2.96
C ILE A 93 9.28 14.90 -2.26
N LEU A 94 10.07 15.07 -1.21
CA LEU A 94 10.25 16.31 -0.46
C LEU A 94 11.69 16.80 -0.67
N ILE A 95 11.85 18.09 -0.98
CA ILE A 95 13.17 18.74 -1.03
C ILE A 95 13.48 19.16 0.40
N ALA A 96 14.50 18.56 1.01
CA ALA A 96 14.93 18.86 2.37
C ALA A 96 15.98 19.96 2.42
N GLU A 97 16.82 20.07 1.38
CA GLU A 97 17.88 21.09 1.26
C GLU A 97 18.22 21.29 -0.23
N GLU A 98 18.61 22.51 -0.61
CA GLU A 98 18.95 22.88 -2.00
C GLU A 98 20.37 23.46 -2.12
#